data_AF-A0A536X7Z1-F1
#
_entry.id   AF-A0A536X7Z1-F1
#
_cell.length_a   1.000
_cell.length_b   1.000
_cell.length_c   1.000
_cell.angle_alpha   90.00
_cell.angle_beta   90.00
_cell.angle_gamma   90.00
#
_symmetry.space_group_name_H-M   'P 1'
#
loop_
_entity.id
_entity.type
_entity.pdbx_description
1 polymer ?
#
loop_
_entity_poly.entity_id
_entity_poly.type
_entity_poly.pdbx_seq_one_letter_code
_entity_poly.pdbx_strand_id
1 'polypeptide(L)'
;VAVPLIALLLGLASLYPPQVFLKRARAVPPINDITTDTDSPPRYMTAPRAYPGAEFARQQRAAYPDIAPLMLKVPPREAFARALKAAEAMRWEVVGRDAAAGTIEAVDTTKWFGFKDDIAIRVSPANAGSRIDVRSKSRVGRSDLGTNAQRIRAYLQQLK
;
A
#
# COMPACT_ATOMS: atom_id res chain seq x y z
N VAL A 1 -41.31 -13.19 -21.11
CA VAL A 1 -40.09 -14.03 -21.15
C VAL A 1 -38.80 -13.24 -20.97
N ALA A 2 -38.68 -11.99 -21.47
CA ALA A 2 -37.45 -11.19 -21.31
C ALA A 2 -37.14 -10.75 -19.85
N VAL A 3 -38.17 -10.36 -19.08
CA VAL A 3 -38.02 -9.90 -17.68
C VAL A 3 -37.37 -10.94 -16.75
N PRO A 4 -37.78 -12.22 -16.73
CA PRO A 4 -37.13 -13.22 -15.88
C PRO A 4 -35.69 -13.53 -16.30
N LEU A 5 -35.34 -13.41 -17.59
CA LEU A 5 -33.98 -13.62 -18.08
C LEU A 5 -33.05 -12.48 -17.62
N ILE A 6 -33.52 -11.23 -17.66
CA ILE A 6 -32.78 -10.05 -17.17
C ILE A 6 -32.59 -10.14 -15.65
N ALA A 7 -33.62 -10.54 -14.90
CA ALA A 7 -33.52 -10.74 -13.46
C ALA A 7 -32.51 -11.84 -13.09
N LEU A 8 -32.49 -12.95 -13.84
CA LEU A 8 -31.52 -14.02 -13.66
C LEU A 8 -30.09 -13.55 -13.98
N LEU A 9 -29.89 -12.80 -15.06
CA LEU A 9 -28.59 -12.25 -15.44
C LEU A 9 -28.06 -11.23 -14.41
N LEU A 10 -28.92 -10.35 -13.90
CA LEU A 10 -28.56 -9.42 -12.82
C LEU A 10 -28.27 -10.16 -11.51
N GLY A 11 -29.02 -11.21 -11.20
CA GLY A 11 -28.79 -12.08 -10.04
C GLY A 11 -27.47 -12.86 -10.13
N LEU A 12 -27.10 -13.34 -11.31
CA LEU A 12 -25.80 -13.98 -11.53
C LEU A 12 -24.65 -12.97 -11.52
N ALA A 13 -24.85 -11.77 -12.09
CA ALA A 13 -23.87 -10.70 -12.06
C ALA A 13 -23.59 -10.20 -10.64
N SER A 14 -24.59 -10.17 -9.76
CA SER A 14 -24.42 -9.76 -8.36
C SER A 14 -23.63 -10.77 -7.52
N LEU A 15 -23.54 -12.03 -7.95
CA LEU A 15 -22.71 -13.07 -7.32
C LEU A 15 -21.22 -12.94 -7.68
N TYR A 16 -20.88 -12.21 -8.75
CA TYR A 16 -19.50 -12.10 -9.22
C TYR A 16 -18.57 -11.36 -8.22
N PRO A 17 -18.91 -10.18 -7.66
CA PRO A 17 -18.04 -9.52 -6.68
C PRO A 17 -17.76 -10.38 -5.44
N PRO A 18 -18.76 -10.98 -4.76
CA PRO A 18 -18.51 -11.87 -3.62
C PRO A 18 -17.54 -13.02 -3.93
N GLN A 19 -17.63 -13.62 -5.11
CA GLN A 19 -16.72 -14.70 -5.53
C GLN A 19 -15.28 -14.23 -5.69
N VAL A 20 -15.05 -13.06 -6.29
CA VAL A 20 -13.71 -12.47 -6.42
C VAL A 20 -13.12 -12.13 -5.04
N PHE A 21 -13.94 -11.56 -4.14
CA PHE A 21 -13.55 -11.28 -2.76
C PHE A 21 -13.16 -12.55 -2.00
N LEU A 22 -13.97 -13.61 -2.08
CA LEU A 22 -13.70 -14.92 -1.45
C LEU A 22 -12.40 -15.55 -1.98
N LYS A 23 -12.17 -15.52 -3.29
CA LYS A 23 -10.93 -16.04 -3.89
C LYS A 23 -9.71 -15.28 -3.39
N ARG A 24 -9.76 -13.94 -3.34
CA ARG A 24 -8.65 -13.11 -2.80
C ARG A 24 -8.41 -13.37 -1.32
N ALA A 25 -9.48 -13.45 -0.53
CA ALA A 25 -9.40 -13.71 0.91
C ALA A 25 -8.73 -15.05 1.24
N ARG A 26 -8.87 -16.06 0.37
CA ARG A 26 -8.20 -17.35 0.53
C ARG A 26 -6.77 -17.38 -0.01
N ALA A 27 -6.42 -16.45 -0.88
CA ALA A 27 -5.11 -16.41 -1.55
C ALA A 27 -4.03 -15.66 -0.77
N VAL A 28 -4.43 -14.83 0.20
CA VAL A 28 -3.51 -13.99 0.97
C VAL A 28 -3.72 -14.15 2.48
N PRO A 29 -2.66 -14.04 3.30
CA PRO A 29 -2.81 -14.10 4.74
C PRO A 29 -3.66 -12.92 5.27
N PRO A 30 -4.30 -13.06 6.44
CA PRO A 30 -5.14 -12.02 7.02
C PRO A 30 -4.29 -10.93 7.69
N ILE A 31 -3.51 -10.21 6.88
CA ILE A 31 -2.62 -9.12 7.26
C ILE A 31 -3.01 -7.83 6.52
N ASN A 32 -2.71 -6.67 7.10
CA ASN A 32 -3.12 -5.36 6.56
C ASN A 32 -2.11 -4.22 6.80
N ASP A 33 -0.85 -4.55 7.10
CA ASP A 33 0.20 -3.59 7.42
C ASP A 33 1.45 -4.03 6.67
N ILE A 34 1.63 -3.52 5.46
CA ILE A 34 2.65 -4.01 4.54
C ILE A 34 3.76 -2.99 4.42
N THR A 35 5.01 -3.42 4.45
CA THR A 35 6.16 -2.53 4.31
C THR A 35 7.28 -3.13 3.48
N THR A 36 8.03 -2.29 2.77
CA THR A 36 9.27 -2.67 2.08
C THR A 36 10.42 -2.98 3.03
N ASP A 37 10.35 -2.56 4.29
CA ASP A 37 11.40 -2.76 5.30
C ASP A 37 10.77 -3.23 6.61
N THR A 38 10.69 -4.55 6.79
CA THR A 38 10.08 -5.14 8.01
C THR A 38 10.94 -4.98 9.26
N ASP A 39 12.23 -4.69 9.08
CA ASP A 39 13.20 -4.63 10.17
C ASP A 39 13.27 -3.20 10.73
N SER A 40 13.15 -2.20 9.85
CA SER A 40 13.03 -0.79 10.19
C SER A 40 11.92 -0.10 9.39
N PRO A 41 10.63 -0.39 9.68
CA PRO A 41 9.51 0.13 8.92
C PRO A 41 9.43 1.67 8.96
N PRO A 42 9.07 2.32 7.83
CA PRO A 42 8.70 3.74 7.82
C PRO A 42 7.67 4.07 8.90
N ARG A 43 7.90 5.19 9.59
CA ARG A 43 7.04 5.66 10.69
C ARG A 43 6.03 6.66 10.16
N TYR A 44 4.82 6.60 10.70
CA TYR A 44 3.81 7.64 10.53
C TYR A 44 4.18 8.86 11.37
N MET A 45 4.06 10.05 10.79
CA MET A 45 4.35 11.35 11.40
C MET A 45 3.22 11.78 12.36
N THR A 46 1.97 11.57 11.96
CA THR A 46 0.78 12.05 12.70
C THR A 46 0.43 11.19 13.90
N ALA A 47 0.62 9.87 13.79
CA ALA A 47 0.26 8.90 14.81
C ALA A 47 1.23 7.71 14.79
N PRO A 48 2.22 7.68 15.70
CA PRO A 48 3.17 6.58 15.80
C PRO A 48 2.47 5.24 16.02
N ARG A 49 2.77 4.27 15.15
CA ARG A 49 2.20 2.92 15.22
C ARG A 49 3.29 1.88 15.05
N ALA A 50 3.39 1.00 16.03
CA ALA A 50 4.29 -0.15 15.96
C ALA A 50 3.90 -1.05 14.78
N TYR A 51 4.90 -1.67 14.16
CA TYR A 51 4.65 -2.76 13.23
C TYR A 51 4.31 -4.03 14.01
N PRO A 52 3.42 -4.92 13.52
CA PRO A 52 2.83 -5.99 14.35
C PRO A 52 3.81 -7.09 14.82
N GLY A 53 5.09 -7.00 14.48
CA GLY A 53 6.16 -7.85 15.02
C GLY A 53 6.63 -8.96 14.07
N ALA A 54 7.51 -9.82 14.59
CA ALA A 54 8.28 -10.75 13.77
C ALA A 54 7.43 -11.84 13.08
N GLU A 55 6.37 -12.33 13.72
CA GLU A 55 5.49 -13.32 13.09
C GLU A 55 4.75 -12.74 11.90
N PHE A 56 4.22 -11.52 12.06
CA PHE A 56 3.59 -10.79 10.98
C PHE A 56 4.58 -10.52 9.83
N ALA A 57 5.82 -10.13 10.15
CA ALA A 57 6.89 -9.98 9.16
C ALA A 57 7.14 -11.28 8.37
N ARG A 58 7.16 -12.44 9.06
CA ARG A 58 7.31 -13.75 8.39
C ARG A 58 6.16 -14.02 7.43
N GLN A 59 4.92 -13.80 7.84
CA GLN A 59 3.74 -13.97 6.97
C GLN A 59 3.81 -13.05 5.75
N GLN A 60 4.19 -11.78 5.96
CA GLN A 60 4.34 -10.81 4.87
C GLN A 60 5.42 -11.27 3.87
N ARG A 61 6.61 -11.65 4.34
CA ARG A 61 7.71 -12.08 3.46
C ARG A 61 7.36 -13.35 2.67
N ALA A 62 6.61 -14.28 3.29
CA ALA A 62 6.14 -15.48 2.61
C ALA A 62 5.11 -15.17 1.51
N ALA A 63 4.18 -14.25 1.78
CA ALA A 63 3.12 -13.89 0.83
C ALA A 63 3.56 -12.91 -0.26
N TYR A 64 4.49 -12.00 0.05
CA TYR A 64 4.91 -10.91 -0.81
C TYR A 64 6.45 -10.77 -0.85
N PRO A 65 7.17 -11.79 -1.34
CA PRO A 65 8.64 -11.78 -1.37
C PRO A 65 9.22 -10.69 -2.29
N ASP A 66 8.41 -10.14 -3.20
CA ASP A 66 8.78 -9.10 -4.14
C ASP A 66 8.69 -7.67 -3.55
N ILE A 67 8.06 -7.49 -2.39
CA ILE A 67 7.94 -6.19 -1.73
C ILE A 67 9.26 -5.88 -1.02
N ALA A 68 10.06 -5.04 -1.67
CA ALA A 68 11.38 -4.64 -1.21
C ALA A 68 11.59 -3.12 -1.45
N PRO A 69 12.60 -2.52 -0.79
CA PRO A 69 12.94 -1.11 -0.95
C PRO A 69 13.35 -0.80 -2.38
N LEU A 70 12.99 0.38 -2.88
CA LEU A 70 13.40 0.84 -4.21
C LEU A 70 14.69 1.65 -4.12
N MET A 71 15.69 1.24 -4.89
CA MET A 71 16.94 1.97 -5.04
C MET A 71 16.89 2.84 -6.30
N LEU A 72 17.18 4.14 -6.17
CA LEU A 72 17.27 5.06 -7.29
C LEU A 72 18.68 5.65 -7.41
N LYS A 73 19.16 5.80 -8.64
CA LYS A 73 20.46 6.40 -8.96
C LYS A 73 20.41 7.93 -9.00
N VAL A 74 19.66 8.53 -8.07
CA VAL A 74 19.53 9.98 -7.92
C VAL A 74 19.69 10.38 -6.45
N PRO A 75 20.15 11.61 -6.16
CA PRO A 75 20.32 12.08 -4.80
C PRO A 75 18.99 12.08 -4.01
N PRO A 76 19.02 11.95 -2.66
CA PRO A 76 17.83 11.90 -1.82
C PRO A 76 16.85 13.06 -2.02
N ARG A 77 17.36 14.28 -2.25
CA ARG A 77 16.52 15.47 -2.50
C ARG A 77 15.66 15.30 -3.76
N GLU A 78 16.25 14.77 -4.83
CA GLU A 78 15.53 14.53 -6.09
C GLU A 78 14.56 13.36 -5.94
N ALA A 79 14.98 12.27 -5.30
CA ALA A 79 14.12 11.13 -5.02
C ALA A 79 12.92 11.51 -4.15
N PHE A 80 13.09 12.38 -3.16
CA PHE A 80 12.00 12.91 -2.34
C PHE A 80 10.99 13.67 -3.19
N ALA A 81 11.45 14.55 -4.09
CA ALA A 81 10.56 15.28 -4.99
C ALA A 81 9.78 14.33 -5.92
N ARG A 82 10.44 13.28 -6.45
CA ARG A 82 9.79 12.22 -7.24
C ARG A 82 8.76 11.44 -6.40
N ALA A 83 9.13 11.07 -5.17
CA ALA A 83 8.26 10.37 -4.23
C ALA A 83 6.97 11.15 -3.93
N LEU A 84 7.11 12.43 -3.62
CA LEU A 84 5.97 13.30 -3.36
C LEU A 84 5.08 13.45 -4.59
N LYS A 85 5.67 13.75 -5.76
CA LYS A 85 4.93 13.90 -7.01
C LYS A 85 4.19 12.62 -7.41
N ALA A 86 4.78 11.45 -7.18
CA ALA A 86 4.11 10.17 -7.42
C ALA A 86 2.91 9.96 -6.51
N ALA A 87 3.00 10.32 -5.23
CA ALA A 87 1.88 10.21 -4.29
C ALA A 87 0.71 11.13 -4.71
N GLU A 88 1.03 12.36 -5.11
CA GLU A 88 0.06 13.32 -5.64
C GLU A 88 -0.57 12.83 -6.96
N ALA A 89 0.23 12.26 -7.87
CA ALA A 89 -0.27 11.70 -9.14
C ALA A 89 -1.20 10.49 -8.93
N MET A 90 -0.96 9.70 -7.88
CA MET A 90 -1.84 8.63 -7.43
C MET A 90 -3.09 9.15 -6.69
N ARG A 91 -3.23 10.47 -6.54
CA ARG A 91 -4.32 11.16 -5.85
C ARG A 91 -4.44 10.79 -4.36
N TRP A 92 -3.33 10.44 -3.73
CA TRP A 92 -3.31 10.28 -2.28
C TRP A 92 -3.38 11.65 -1.60
N GLU A 93 -4.08 11.70 -0.48
CA GLU A 93 -4.12 12.89 0.37
C GLU A 93 -2.83 12.96 1.17
N VAL A 94 -1.93 13.89 0.82
CA VAL A 94 -0.68 14.10 1.56
C VAL A 94 -0.97 14.88 2.85
N VAL A 95 -0.88 14.19 3.99
CA VAL A 95 -1.21 14.75 5.32
C VAL A 95 0.03 15.20 6.09
N GLY A 96 1.23 14.81 5.66
CA GLY A 96 2.49 15.23 6.26
C GLY A 96 3.66 15.07 5.30
N ARG A 97 4.63 15.99 5.37
CA ARG A 97 5.88 15.89 4.62
C ARG A 97 7.00 16.65 5.33
N ASP A 98 8.18 16.06 5.37
CA ASP A 98 9.41 16.67 5.85
C ASP A 98 10.54 16.32 4.88
N ALA A 99 10.96 17.30 4.07
CA ALA A 99 11.99 17.11 3.07
C ALA A 99 13.39 16.97 3.68
N ALA A 100 13.63 17.52 4.88
CA ALA A 100 14.90 17.41 5.57
C ALA A 100 15.06 16.02 6.20
N ALA A 101 13.98 15.48 6.79
CA ALA A 101 13.95 14.12 7.32
C ALA A 101 13.72 13.05 6.24
N GLY A 102 13.31 13.45 5.03
CA GLY A 102 13.02 12.54 3.93
C GLY A 102 11.73 11.74 4.11
N THR A 103 10.74 12.25 4.88
CA THR A 103 9.51 11.52 5.20
C THR A 103 8.27 12.13 4.56
N ILE A 104 7.36 11.29 4.09
CA ILE A 104 6.03 11.69 3.59
C ILE A 104 5.00 10.78 4.26
N GLU A 105 3.90 11.36 4.72
CA GLU A 105 2.72 10.63 5.14
C GLU A 105 1.53 11.02 4.25
N ALA A 106 0.81 10.01 3.78
CA ALA A 106 -0.35 10.18 2.94
C ALA A 106 -1.47 9.20 3.31
N VAL A 107 -2.68 9.47 2.83
CA VAL A 107 -3.86 8.63 3.01
C VAL A 107 -4.44 8.30 1.65
N ASP A 108 -4.70 7.02 1.41
CA ASP A 108 -5.48 6.56 0.26
C ASP A 108 -6.88 6.14 0.72
N THR A 109 -7.91 6.53 -0.04
CA THR A 109 -9.31 6.23 0.27
C THR A 109 -9.94 5.43 -0.86
N THR A 110 -10.38 4.21 -0.58
CA THR A 110 -11.06 3.36 -1.56
C THR A 110 -12.41 3.95 -1.97
N LYS A 111 -12.67 4.03 -3.29
CA LYS A 111 -13.82 4.77 -3.83
C LYS A 111 -15.20 4.22 -3.45
N TRP A 112 -15.33 2.90 -3.34
CA TRP A 112 -16.62 2.23 -3.16
C TRP A 112 -17.03 2.08 -1.70
N PHE A 113 -16.06 1.86 -0.81
CA PHE A 113 -16.31 1.56 0.60
C PHE A 113 -15.78 2.64 1.55
N GLY A 114 -15.03 3.62 1.05
CA GLY A 114 -14.46 4.68 1.88
C GLY A 114 -13.39 4.20 2.86
N PHE A 115 -12.88 2.97 2.72
CA PHE A 115 -11.78 2.48 3.56
C PHE A 115 -10.54 3.34 3.36
N LYS A 116 -9.93 3.73 4.48
CA LYS A 116 -8.73 4.55 4.54
C LYS A 116 -7.52 3.69 4.90
N ASP A 117 -6.47 3.85 4.11
CA ASP A 117 -5.17 3.24 4.34
C ASP A 117 -4.13 4.36 4.50
N ASP A 118 -3.35 4.28 5.58
CA ASP A 118 -2.29 5.25 5.85
C ASP A 118 -0.97 4.76 5.25
N ILE A 119 -0.26 5.67 4.61
CA ILE A 119 0.96 5.40 3.87
C ILE A 119 2.08 6.26 4.45
N ALA A 120 3.18 5.61 4.84
CA ALA A 120 4.40 6.27 5.25
C ALA A 120 5.50 5.96 4.23
N ILE A 121 6.18 6.99 3.74
CA ILE A 121 7.29 6.87 2.80
C ILE A 121 8.52 7.49 3.49
N ARG A 122 9.66 6.80 3.38
CA ARG A 122 10.96 7.27 3.85
C ARG A 122 11.95 7.23 2.70
N VAL A 123 12.61 8.35 2.46
CA VAL A 123 13.71 8.51 1.49
C VAL A 123 15.00 8.71 2.28
N SER A 124 16.00 7.89 2.00
CA SER A 124 17.29 7.92 2.70
C SER A 124 18.45 7.87 1.71
N PRO A 125 19.64 8.41 2.07
CA PRO A 125 20.85 8.23 1.27
C PRO A 125 21.21 6.75 1.17
N ALA A 126 21.70 6.35 0.00
CA ALA A 126 22.30 5.04 -0.26
C ALA A 126 23.63 5.22 -0.99
N ASN A 127 24.50 4.20 -0.98
CA ASN A 127 25.87 4.27 -1.52
C ASN A 127 25.98 4.92 -2.90
N ALA A 128 25.01 4.67 -3.80
CA ALA A 128 24.98 5.23 -5.15
C ALA A 128 23.61 5.87 -5.48
N GLY A 129 23.13 6.74 -4.58
CA GLY A 129 21.91 7.52 -4.79
C GLY A 129 21.01 7.53 -3.56
N SER A 130 19.81 6.96 -3.69
CA SER A 130 18.80 6.97 -2.64
C SER A 130 18.03 5.67 -2.54
N ARG A 131 17.52 5.41 -1.34
CA ARG A 131 16.62 4.30 -1.00
C ARG A 131 15.27 4.86 -0.63
N ILE A 132 14.21 4.29 -1.20
CA ILE A 132 12.82 4.59 -0.88
C ILE A 132 12.21 3.37 -0.19
N ASP A 133 11.79 3.56 1.05
CA ASP A 133 11.00 2.61 1.81
C ASP A 133 9.54 3.08 1.91
N VAL A 134 8.60 2.15 1.85
CA VAL A 134 7.16 2.43 1.92
C VAL A 134 6.51 1.49 2.93
N ARG A 135 5.56 2.01 3.70
CA ARG A 135 4.65 1.25 4.56
C ARG A 135 3.23 1.69 4.25
N SER A 136 2.31 0.74 4.14
CA SER A 136 0.90 1.01 3.90
C SER A 136 0.05 0.12 4.81
N LYS A 137 -0.84 0.75 5.58
CA LYS A 137 -1.62 0.09 6.63
C LYS A 137 -3.08 0.50 6.61
N SER A 138 -3.97 -0.48 6.67
CA SER A 138 -5.40 -0.22 6.82
C SER A 138 -5.77 0.27 8.22
N ARG A 139 -6.64 1.29 8.31
CA ARG A 139 -7.15 1.79 9.59
C ARG A 139 -8.12 0.82 10.28
N VAL A 140 -8.74 -0.07 9.50
CA VAL A 140 -9.76 -1.01 9.96
C VAL A 140 -9.50 -2.41 9.41
N GLY A 141 -10.04 -3.42 10.12
CA GLY A 141 -9.93 -4.82 9.72
C GLY A 141 -8.63 -5.49 10.11
N ARG A 142 -8.59 -6.82 9.97
CA ARG A 142 -7.37 -7.64 10.16
C ARG A 142 -6.67 -7.92 8.83
N SER A 143 -7.42 -8.00 7.74
CA SER A 143 -6.94 -8.24 6.38
C SER A 143 -7.35 -7.10 5.46
N ASP A 144 -6.52 -6.82 4.47
CA ASP A 144 -6.77 -5.88 3.38
C ASP A 144 -6.94 -6.58 2.02
N LEU A 145 -6.97 -7.92 2.00
CA LEU A 145 -7.06 -8.75 0.80
C LEU A 145 -5.93 -8.47 -0.23
N GLY A 146 -4.76 -8.03 0.23
CA GLY A 146 -3.60 -7.70 -0.58
C GLY A 146 -3.58 -6.27 -1.14
N THR A 147 -4.51 -5.41 -0.72
CA THR A 147 -4.63 -4.04 -1.22
C THR A 147 -3.37 -3.20 -0.93
N ASN A 148 -2.83 -3.25 0.29
CA ASN A 148 -1.61 -2.50 0.65
C ASN A 148 -0.39 -3.00 -0.13
N ALA A 149 -0.29 -4.30 -0.36
CA ALA A 149 0.75 -4.89 -1.19
C ALA A 149 0.66 -4.40 -2.65
N GLN A 150 -0.54 -4.41 -3.23
CA GLN A 150 -0.78 -3.89 -4.58
C GLN A 150 -0.47 -2.38 -4.67
N ARG A 151 -0.86 -1.61 -3.65
CA ARG A 151 -0.59 -0.17 -3.58
C ARG A 151 0.89 0.14 -3.60
N ILE A 152 1.67 -0.54 -2.76
CA ILE A 152 3.13 -0.38 -2.72
C ILE A 152 3.73 -0.69 -4.09
N ARG A 153 3.35 -1.81 -4.72
CA ARG A 153 3.84 -2.15 -6.07
C ARG A 153 3.54 -1.05 -7.08
N ALA A 154 2.30 -0.58 -7.15
CA ALA A 154 1.89 0.46 -8.09
C ALA A 154 2.69 1.76 -7.88
N TYR A 155 2.87 2.16 -6.62
CA TYR A 155 3.64 3.35 -6.27
C TYR A 155 5.13 3.20 -6.63
N LEU A 156 5.75 2.06 -6.33
CA LEU A 156 7.14 1.81 -6.69
C LEU A 156 7.34 1.74 -8.22
N GLN A 157 6.35 1.30 -8.99
CA GLN A 157 6.40 1.36 -10.45
C GLN A 157 6.28 2.79 -10.98
N GLN A 158 5.45 3.64 -10.35
CA GLN A 158 5.33 5.07 -10.70
C GLN A 158 6.62 5.87 -10.50
N LEU A 159 7.55 5.36 -9.69
CA LEU A 159 8.82 6.01 -9.34
C LEU A 159 10.01 5.65 -10.25
N LYS A 160 9.88 4.57 -11.02
CA LYS A 160 10.90 4.11 -11.96
C LYS A 160 10.84 4.93 -13.24
#